data_AF-A0A7N5K0Q4-F1
#
_entry.id   AF-A0A7N5K0Q4-F1
#
_cell.length_a   1.000
_cell.length_b   1.000
_cell.length_c   1.000
_cell.angle_alpha   90.00
_cell.angle_beta   90.00
_cell.angle_gamma   90.00
#
_symmetry.space_group_name_H-M   'P 1'
#
loop_
_entity.id
_entity.type
_entity.pdbx_description
1 polymer ?
#
loop_
_entity_poly.entity_id
_entity_poly.type
_entity_poly.pdbx_seq_one_letter_code
_entity_poly.pdbx_strand_id
1 'polypeptide(L)'
;MSTAREQPIFSTRAHVFQIDPATKRNWIPAGKHALTVSYFYDATRNVYRIISIGGAKAIINSTVTPNMTFTKTSQKFGQWADSRANTVYGLGFASEQHLTQVPPTPLVSANGPGDEKLFRSQSADVPGPAERERLKKMLSEGSVGEVQWEAEFFALQDSNNKLASALREANAAAAQWRQQLEAQRAEAERLRQRVAELEAQAAAEPPSVSEKEGPGQSLEQLEALVQTKDQEIQTLKSQTGGPREAVDVSEREETQQKVQDLETRNTELEHQLRAMERSLEEARAERERARAEVGRAAQLLDVRLFELSELREGLARLAEGMP
;
A
#
# COMPACT_ATOMS: atom_id res chain seq x y z
N MET A 1 42.18 5.28 28.42
CA MET A 1 41.91 3.84 28.28
C MET A 1 41.28 3.61 26.92
N SER A 2 41.95 2.82 26.07
CA SER A 2 41.51 2.56 24.70
C SER A 2 40.18 1.83 24.72
N THR A 3 39.09 2.49 24.31
CA THR A 3 37.82 1.81 24.04
C THR A 3 38.06 0.91 22.84
N ALA A 4 38.33 -0.37 23.08
CA ALA A 4 38.38 -1.38 22.03
C ALA A 4 37.03 -1.31 21.29
N ARG A 5 37.04 -0.71 20.10
CA ARG A 5 35.85 -0.59 19.26
C ARG A 5 35.43 -2.01 18.92
N GLU A 6 34.20 -2.40 19.28
CA GLU A 6 33.62 -3.68 18.89
C GLU A 6 33.85 -3.87 17.38
N GLN A 7 34.52 -4.96 17.00
CA GLN A 7 34.76 -5.25 15.59
C GLN A 7 33.51 -5.86 14.97
N PRO A 8 33.18 -5.49 13.72
CA PRO A 8 32.05 -6.09 13.03
C PRO A 8 32.35 -7.56 12.69
N ILE A 9 31.36 -8.42 12.88
CA ILE A 9 31.40 -9.84 12.54
C ILE A 9 31.42 -10.02 11.01
N PHE A 10 30.68 -9.17 10.32
CA PHE A 10 30.60 -9.13 8.87
C PHE A 10 30.42 -7.69 8.42
N SER A 11 31.04 -7.33 7.30
CA SER A 11 30.87 -6.02 6.67
C SER A 11 30.78 -6.14 5.17
N THR A 12 29.90 -5.35 4.57
CA THR A 12 29.70 -5.28 3.12
C THR A 12 29.50 -3.84 2.66
N ARG A 13 29.62 -3.59 1.36
CA ARG A 13 29.40 -2.28 0.73
C ARG A 13 28.14 -2.31 -0.12
N ALA A 14 27.17 -1.45 0.21
CA ALA A 14 25.89 -1.38 -0.49
C ALA A 14 25.31 0.04 -0.47
N HIS A 15 24.50 0.38 -1.48
CA HIS A 15 23.62 1.54 -1.42
C HIS A 15 22.47 1.24 -0.48
N VAL A 16 22.24 2.10 0.50
CA VAL A 16 21.20 1.91 1.51
C VAL A 16 19.94 2.66 1.07
N PHE A 17 18.81 1.98 1.14
CA PHE A 17 17.49 2.51 0.89
C PHE A 17 16.60 2.28 2.10
N GLN A 18 15.58 3.11 2.26
CA GLN A 18 14.52 2.92 3.22
C GLN A 18 13.16 3.19 2.55
N ILE A 19 12.09 2.57 3.03
CA ILE A 19 10.75 2.97 2.62
C ILE A 19 10.46 4.35 3.19
N ASP A 20 10.00 5.25 2.33
CA ASP A 20 9.59 6.58 2.70
C ASP A 20 8.50 6.51 3.79
N PRO A 21 8.73 7.10 4.97
CA PRO A 21 7.76 7.05 6.06
C PRO A 21 6.45 7.76 5.74
N ALA A 22 6.44 8.73 4.81
CA ALA A 22 5.23 9.44 4.41
C ALA A 22 4.36 8.60 3.47
N THR A 23 4.95 8.02 2.42
CA THR A 23 4.20 7.27 1.40
C THR A 23 4.06 5.78 1.70
N LYS A 24 4.90 5.22 2.59
CA LYS A 24 4.95 3.80 2.99
C LYS A 24 5.06 2.80 1.82
N ARG A 25 5.40 3.28 0.62
CA ARG A 25 5.44 2.46 -0.62
C ARG A 25 6.69 2.70 -1.45
N ASN A 26 7.27 3.89 -1.40
CA ASN A 26 8.40 4.25 -2.24
C ASN A 26 9.74 4.03 -1.54
N TRP A 27 10.71 3.52 -2.26
CA TRP A 27 12.10 3.45 -1.81
C TRP A 27 12.78 4.80 -1.97
N ILE A 28 13.36 5.31 -0.89
CA ILE A 28 14.19 6.52 -0.92
C ILE A 28 15.65 6.16 -0.57
N PRO A 29 16.64 6.73 -1.27
CA PRO A 29 18.04 6.50 -0.96
C PRO A 29 18.36 7.16 0.39
N ALA A 30 18.96 6.38 1.30
CA ALA A 30 19.37 6.86 2.60
C ALA A 30 20.80 7.48 2.59
N GLY A 31 21.52 7.34 1.47
CA GLY A 31 22.83 7.95 1.22
C GLY A 31 23.10 8.15 -0.27
N LYS A 32 24.02 9.07 -0.61
CA LYS A 32 24.38 9.39 -2.01
C LYS A 32 25.28 8.36 -2.68
N HIS A 33 25.99 7.56 -1.89
CA HIS A 33 26.96 6.57 -2.35
C HIS A 33 26.77 5.27 -1.59
N ALA A 34 27.41 4.20 -2.07
CA ALA A 34 27.50 2.96 -1.31
C ALA A 34 28.16 3.23 0.05
N LEU A 35 27.59 2.65 1.10
CA LEU A 35 28.05 2.75 2.47
C LEU A 35 28.50 1.39 2.97
N THR A 36 29.34 1.40 4.00
CA THR A 36 29.68 0.17 4.72
C THR A 36 28.51 -0.19 5.62
N VAL A 37 28.01 -1.42 5.48
CA VAL A 37 26.96 -2.02 6.30
C VAL A 37 27.58 -3.16 7.06
N SER A 38 27.48 -3.13 8.38
CA SER A 38 28.23 -4.00 9.26
C SER A 38 27.30 -4.64 10.29
N TYR A 39 27.54 -5.92 10.56
CA TYR A 39 26.83 -6.69 11.57
C TYR A 39 27.70 -6.75 12.82
N PHE A 40 27.15 -6.29 13.93
CA PHE A 40 27.80 -6.28 15.24
C PHE A 40 27.04 -7.17 16.20
N TYR A 41 27.74 -7.74 17.16
CA TYR A 41 27.14 -8.32 18.35
C TYR A 41 27.43 -7.37 19.51
N ASP A 42 26.36 -6.77 20.03
CA ASP A 42 26.43 -5.88 21.19
C ASP A 42 26.35 -6.75 22.45
N ALA A 43 27.50 -7.02 23.07
CA ALA A 43 27.60 -7.90 24.21
C ALA A 43 26.86 -7.35 25.45
N THR A 44 26.77 -6.02 25.57
CA THR A 44 26.08 -5.37 26.71
C THR A 44 24.58 -5.60 26.67
N ARG A 45 24.00 -5.62 25.46
CA ARG A 45 22.57 -5.84 25.24
C ARG A 45 22.23 -7.26 24.83
N ASN A 46 23.25 -8.10 24.62
CA ASN A 46 23.12 -9.47 24.12
C ASN A 46 22.26 -9.55 22.84
N VAL A 47 22.51 -8.66 21.88
CA VAL A 47 21.77 -8.58 20.61
C VAL A 47 22.69 -8.38 19.42
N TYR A 48 22.29 -8.92 18.27
CA TYR A 48 22.92 -8.58 16.99
C TYR A 48 22.31 -7.30 16.43
N ARG A 49 23.14 -6.46 15.82
CA ARG A 49 22.73 -5.18 15.22
C ARG A 49 23.35 -4.99 13.85
N ILE A 50 22.54 -4.49 12.92
CA ILE A 50 23.00 -4.04 11.60
C ILE A 50 23.19 -2.54 11.69
N ILE A 51 24.43 -2.09 11.50
CA ILE A 51 24.81 -0.68 11.61
C ILE A 51 25.42 -0.21 10.29
N SER A 52 25.01 0.97 9.85
CA SER A 52 25.66 1.69 8.76
C SER A 52 25.72 3.18 9.12
N ILE A 53 26.87 3.80 8.87
CA ILE A 53 27.14 5.20 9.20
C ILE A 53 27.43 5.96 7.90
N GLY A 54 26.74 7.08 7.71
CA GLY A 54 27.05 8.02 6.63
C GLY A 54 27.44 9.38 7.20
N GLY A 55 28.68 9.79 6.98
CA GLY A 55 29.25 10.96 7.63
C GLY A 55 29.25 10.79 9.15
N ALA A 56 28.63 11.72 9.88
CA ALA A 56 28.51 11.68 11.34
C ALA A 56 27.22 11.01 11.85
N LYS A 57 26.32 10.54 10.96
CA LYS A 57 24.99 10.05 11.33
C LYS A 57 24.87 8.54 11.09
N ALA A 58 24.27 7.83 12.04
CA ALA A 58 23.84 6.45 11.83
C ALA A 58 22.65 6.44 10.86
N ILE A 59 22.82 5.75 9.74
CA ILE A 59 21.81 5.59 8.68
C ILE A 59 21.02 4.30 8.90
N ILE A 60 21.70 3.22 9.27
CA ILE A 60 21.06 1.99 9.74
C ILE A 60 21.44 1.80 11.19
N ASN A 61 20.44 1.57 12.02
CA ASN A 61 20.61 1.12 13.39
C ASN A 61 19.50 0.10 13.72
N SER A 62 19.63 -1.09 13.15
CA SER A 62 18.60 -2.12 13.20
C SER A 62 19.00 -3.20 14.21
N THR A 63 18.08 -3.56 15.11
CA THR A 63 18.30 -4.68 16.04
C THR A 63 17.74 -5.95 15.42
N VAL A 64 18.57 -6.98 15.27
CA VAL A 64 18.15 -8.24 14.66
C VAL A 64 17.23 -8.99 15.62
N THR A 65 16.01 -9.26 15.17
CA THR A 65 15.03 -10.08 15.93
C THR A 65 14.87 -11.47 15.30
N PRO A 66 14.45 -12.51 16.06
CA PRO A 66 14.27 -13.86 15.51
C PRO A 66 13.33 -13.94 14.30
N ASN A 67 12.30 -13.10 14.26
CA ASN A 67 11.28 -13.11 13.19
C ASN A 67 11.64 -12.20 12.00
N MET A 68 12.86 -11.65 12.00
CA MET A 68 13.31 -10.74 10.96
C MET A 68 13.88 -11.53 9.78
N THR A 69 13.35 -11.29 8.60
CA THR A 69 13.77 -11.98 7.37
C THR A 69 14.42 -11.02 6.40
N PHE A 70 15.61 -11.37 5.93
CA PHE A 70 16.26 -10.71 4.80
C PHE A 70 15.80 -11.36 3.50
N THR A 71 14.95 -10.66 2.75
CA THR A 71 14.36 -11.14 1.51
C THR A 71 15.10 -10.56 0.31
N LYS A 72 15.61 -11.43 -0.57
CA LYS A 72 16.16 -11.03 -1.87
C LYS A 72 15.01 -10.77 -2.83
N THR A 73 14.88 -9.55 -3.33
CA THR A 73 13.77 -9.16 -4.23
C THR A 73 14.22 -8.86 -5.65
N SER A 74 15.53 -8.76 -5.88
CA SER A 74 16.11 -8.75 -7.24
C SER A 74 17.56 -9.25 -7.23
N GLN A 75 18.18 -9.33 -8.41
CA GLN A 75 19.55 -9.84 -8.61
C GLN A 75 20.61 -9.16 -7.72
N LYS A 76 20.43 -7.87 -7.40
CA LYS A 76 21.39 -7.08 -6.61
C LYS A 76 20.74 -6.34 -5.46
N PHE A 77 19.52 -6.73 -5.08
CA PHE A 77 18.79 -6.04 -4.02
C PHE A 77 18.15 -7.02 -3.05
N GLY A 78 18.32 -6.73 -1.76
CA GLY A 78 17.61 -7.40 -0.68
C GLY A 78 17.13 -6.42 0.37
N GLN A 79 16.14 -6.82 1.15
CA GLN A 79 15.46 -5.95 2.11
C GLN A 79 15.05 -6.70 3.37
N TRP A 80 14.82 -5.97 4.44
CA TRP A 80 14.20 -6.49 5.65
C TRP A 80 13.32 -5.42 6.30
N ALA A 81 12.29 -5.85 7.01
CA ALA A 81 11.47 -4.98 7.85
C ALA A 81 12.04 -4.97 9.28
N ASP A 82 12.19 -3.77 9.86
CA ASP A 82 12.50 -3.57 11.27
C ASP A 82 11.29 -2.95 11.96
N SER A 83 10.52 -3.79 12.65
CA SER A 83 9.31 -3.38 13.37
C SER A 83 9.61 -2.42 14.53
N ARG A 84 10.80 -2.51 15.15
CA ARG A 84 11.19 -1.61 16.24
C ARG A 84 11.49 -0.22 15.72
N ALA A 85 12.16 -0.13 14.57
CA ALA A 85 12.43 1.14 13.90
C ALA A 85 11.26 1.62 13.02
N ASN A 86 10.17 0.85 12.92
CA ASN A 86 9.00 1.10 12.06
C ASN A 86 9.38 1.49 10.62
N THR A 87 10.37 0.77 10.07
CA THR A 87 10.92 1.05 8.75
C THR A 87 11.35 -0.23 8.06
N VAL A 88 11.45 -0.18 6.73
CA VAL A 88 11.99 -1.27 5.92
C VAL A 88 13.27 -0.77 5.28
N TYR A 89 14.37 -1.50 5.50
CA TYR A 89 15.66 -1.18 4.92
C TYR A 89 15.89 -2.05 3.69
N GLY A 90 16.57 -1.47 2.69
CA GLY A 90 16.94 -2.12 1.44
C GLY A 90 18.41 -1.87 1.14
N LEU A 91 19.08 -2.88 0.59
CA LEU A 91 20.49 -2.83 0.24
C LEU A 91 20.65 -3.16 -1.24
N GLY A 92 21.16 -2.20 -2.01
CA GLY A 92 21.57 -2.35 -3.41
C GLY A 92 23.07 -2.62 -3.52
N PHE A 93 23.44 -3.81 -3.98
CA PHE A 93 24.82 -4.27 -4.08
C PHE A 93 25.43 -3.99 -5.46
N ALA A 94 26.76 -3.90 -5.52
CA ALA A 94 27.48 -3.74 -6.79
C ALA A 94 27.38 -4.99 -7.68
N SER A 95 27.34 -6.17 -7.06
CA SER A 95 27.25 -7.48 -7.73
C SER A 95 26.33 -8.43 -6.97
N GLU A 96 25.81 -9.44 -7.68
CA GLU A 96 25.02 -10.53 -7.09
C GLU A 96 25.82 -11.35 -6.07
N GLN A 97 27.14 -11.51 -6.31
CA GLN A 97 28.02 -12.21 -5.38
C GLN A 97 28.02 -11.56 -3.99
N HIS A 98 28.03 -10.23 -3.91
CA HIS A 98 27.98 -9.52 -2.63
C HIS A 98 26.64 -9.70 -1.92
N LEU A 99 25.53 -9.78 -2.67
CA LEU A 99 24.20 -10.07 -2.10
C LEU A 99 24.13 -11.50 -1.52
N THR A 100 24.77 -12.46 -2.18
CA THR A 100 24.77 -13.86 -1.74
C THR A 100 25.65 -14.10 -0.51
N GLN A 101 26.63 -13.23 -0.26
CA GLN A 101 27.45 -13.26 0.96
C GLN A 101 26.76 -12.65 2.19
N VAL A 102 25.63 -11.94 2.01
CA VAL A 102 24.89 -11.38 3.15
C VAL A 102 24.29 -12.53 3.97
N PRO A 103 24.55 -12.59 5.29
CA PRO A 103 23.97 -13.63 6.14
C PRO A 103 22.44 -13.55 6.09
N PRO A 104 21.72 -14.66 5.82
CA PRO A 104 20.29 -14.69 6.04
C PRO A 104 20.04 -14.50 7.54
N THR A 105 19.22 -13.53 7.94
CA THR A 105 18.68 -13.52 9.30
C THR A 105 17.77 -14.75 9.47
N PRO A 106 17.84 -15.50 10.59
CA PRO A 106 18.24 -15.06 11.93
C PRO A 106 19.57 -15.68 12.43
N LEU A 107 20.52 -14.82 12.81
CA LEU A 107 21.67 -15.17 13.64
C LEU A 107 21.20 -15.37 15.10
N VAL A 108 20.44 -16.42 15.36
CA VAL A 108 20.16 -16.88 16.72
C VAL A 108 20.68 -18.30 16.84
N SER A 109 21.98 -18.42 17.06
CA SER A 109 22.56 -19.60 17.66
C SER A 109 23.44 -19.15 18.81
N ALA A 110 23.10 -19.67 19.98
CA ALA A 110 23.88 -19.55 21.19
C ALA A 110 25.32 -20.01 20.90
N ASN A 111 26.27 -19.10 21.12
CA ASN A 111 27.54 -19.31 21.81
C ASN A 111 28.49 -18.16 21.45
N GLY A 112 29.09 -17.57 22.48
CA GLY A 112 30.02 -16.45 22.38
C GLY A 112 31.32 -16.77 21.62
N PRO A 113 32.18 -15.77 21.41
CA PRO A 113 33.22 -15.77 20.40
C PRO A 113 34.40 -16.65 20.81
N GLY A 114 34.85 -17.51 19.90
CA GLY A 114 36.08 -18.27 20.00
C GLY A 114 36.77 -18.31 18.65
N ASP A 115 37.79 -17.45 18.54
CA ASP A 115 38.94 -17.43 17.62
C ASP A 115 38.78 -17.61 16.10
N GLU A 116 39.31 -16.59 15.41
CA GLU A 116 39.82 -16.64 14.04
C GLU A 116 40.63 -17.92 13.79
N LYS A 117 40.25 -18.74 12.79
CA LYS A 117 41.19 -19.31 11.79
C LYS A 117 40.45 -19.60 10.48
N LEU A 118 40.75 -18.74 9.50
CA LEU A 118 41.18 -19.07 8.15
C LEU A 118 40.45 -20.23 7.43
N PHE A 119 39.74 -19.83 6.36
CA PHE A 119 39.47 -20.61 5.16
C PHE A 119 40.47 -21.77 4.94
N ARG A 120 39.98 -23.00 5.07
CA ARG A 120 40.50 -24.14 4.32
C ARG A 120 39.32 -25.02 3.92
N SER A 121 39.04 -25.04 2.63
CA SER A 121 38.07 -25.90 1.98
C SER A 121 38.26 -27.37 2.38
N GLN A 122 37.21 -28.03 2.83
CA GLN A 122 37.12 -29.49 2.90
C GLN A 122 35.80 -29.93 2.28
N SER A 123 35.83 -30.12 0.96
CA SER A 123 34.82 -30.88 0.23
C SER A 123 35.36 -32.30 0.11
N ALA A 124 35.03 -33.15 1.10
CA ALA A 124 34.98 -34.61 1.05
C ALA A 124 35.26 -35.17 2.46
N ASP A 125 34.23 -35.28 3.30
CA ASP A 125 34.22 -36.27 4.36
C ASP A 125 32.81 -36.85 4.51
N VAL A 126 32.75 -38.15 4.76
CA VAL A 126 31.51 -38.91 4.91
C VAL A 126 30.75 -38.37 6.13
N PRO A 127 29.43 -38.09 6.04
CA PRO A 127 28.68 -37.50 7.14
C PRO A 127 28.80 -38.33 8.41
N GLY A 128 29.28 -37.71 9.49
CA GLY A 128 29.39 -38.35 10.79
C GLY A 128 28.01 -38.80 11.33
N PRO A 129 27.95 -39.69 12.33
CA PRO A 129 26.70 -40.22 12.87
C PRO A 129 25.72 -39.13 13.33
N ALA A 130 26.23 -38.01 13.87
CA ALA A 130 25.42 -36.86 14.26
C ALA A 130 24.86 -36.06 13.07
N GLU A 131 25.55 -36.04 11.93
CA GLU A 131 25.09 -35.41 10.70
C GLU A 131 24.07 -36.29 9.99
N ARG A 132 24.23 -37.62 10.03
CA ARG A 132 23.20 -38.58 9.63
C ARG A 132 21.93 -38.45 10.47
N GLU A 133 22.06 -38.26 11.76
CA GLU A 133 20.92 -38.06 12.67
C GLU A 133 20.24 -36.70 12.44
N ARG A 134 21.02 -35.64 12.17
CA ARG A 134 20.49 -34.34 11.74
C ARG A 134 19.78 -34.39 10.40
N LEU A 135 20.34 -35.06 9.40
CA LEU A 135 19.72 -35.22 8.08
C LEU A 135 18.43 -36.05 8.18
N LYS A 136 18.42 -37.09 9.02
CA LYS A 136 17.20 -37.88 9.30
C LYS A 136 16.13 -37.04 10.00
N LYS A 137 16.53 -36.18 10.93
CA LYS A 137 15.64 -35.23 11.61
C LYS A 137 15.09 -34.17 10.65
N MET A 138 15.94 -33.60 9.79
CA MET A 138 15.53 -32.66 8.74
C MET A 138 14.60 -33.29 7.71
N LEU A 139 14.82 -34.55 7.32
CA LEU A 139 13.92 -35.28 6.43
C LEU A 139 12.58 -35.60 7.11
N SER A 140 12.57 -35.80 8.44
CA SER A 140 11.34 -35.98 9.22
C SER A 140 10.58 -34.65 9.43
N GLU A 141 11.30 -33.52 9.51
CA GLU A 141 10.75 -32.16 9.63
C GLU A 141 10.41 -31.52 8.26
N GLY A 142 10.88 -32.10 7.16
CA GLY A 142 10.63 -31.65 5.78
C GLY A 142 9.16 -31.71 5.33
N SER A 143 8.28 -32.28 6.14
CA SER A 143 6.82 -32.28 5.95
C SER A 143 6.16 -30.96 6.40
N VAL A 144 6.81 -30.16 7.27
CA VAL A 144 6.22 -28.92 7.81
C VAL A 144 6.07 -27.83 6.74
N GLY A 145 6.98 -27.77 5.77
CA GLY A 145 6.90 -26.81 4.66
C GLY A 145 5.71 -27.09 3.75
N GLU A 146 5.45 -28.35 3.42
CA GLU A 146 4.30 -28.76 2.59
C GLU A 146 2.98 -28.45 3.31
N VAL A 147 2.87 -28.76 4.60
CA VAL A 147 1.69 -28.46 5.42
C VAL A 147 1.48 -26.95 5.60
N GLN A 148 2.55 -26.13 5.64
CA GLN A 148 2.45 -24.67 5.68
C GLN A 148 1.91 -24.09 4.37
N TRP A 149 2.41 -24.55 3.21
CA TRP A 149 1.89 -24.11 1.90
C TRP A 149 0.45 -24.58 1.66
N GLU A 150 0.09 -25.79 2.09
CA GLU A 150 -1.30 -26.26 2.05
C GLU A 150 -2.22 -25.40 2.93
N ALA A 151 -1.79 -25.07 4.15
CA ALA A 151 -2.57 -24.20 5.04
C ALA A 151 -2.74 -22.78 4.46
N GLU A 152 -1.70 -22.20 3.87
CA GLU A 152 -1.78 -20.91 3.20
C GLU A 152 -2.68 -20.94 1.96
N PHE A 153 -2.62 -22.03 1.18
CA PHE A 153 -3.51 -22.24 0.04
C PHE A 153 -4.97 -22.28 0.46
N PHE A 154 -5.32 -23.04 1.50
CA PHE A 154 -6.69 -23.08 2.03
C PHE A 154 -7.13 -21.74 2.62
N ALA A 155 -6.25 -21.02 3.31
CA ALA A 155 -6.56 -19.69 3.84
C ALA A 155 -6.82 -18.67 2.72
N LEU A 156 -6.02 -18.70 1.65
CA LEU A 156 -6.24 -17.86 0.47
C LEU A 156 -7.51 -18.25 -0.28
N GLN A 157 -7.81 -19.55 -0.39
CA GLN A 157 -9.04 -20.04 -1.00
C GLN A 157 -10.28 -19.60 -0.21
N ASP A 158 -10.25 -19.70 1.12
CA ASP A 158 -11.31 -19.21 2.00
C ASP A 158 -11.48 -17.69 1.89
N SER A 159 -10.37 -16.94 1.89
CA SER A 159 -10.40 -15.49 1.67
C SER A 159 -10.98 -15.12 0.30
N ASN A 160 -10.65 -15.87 -0.75
CA ASN A 160 -11.18 -15.64 -2.09
C ASN A 160 -12.69 -15.91 -2.13
N ASN A 161 -13.15 -17.00 -1.52
CA ASN A 161 -14.57 -17.33 -1.41
C ASN A 161 -15.36 -16.24 -0.65
N LYS A 162 -14.79 -15.71 0.43
CA LYS A 162 -15.36 -14.58 1.19
C LYS A 162 -15.48 -13.32 0.33
N LEU A 163 -14.42 -12.97 -0.40
CA LEU A 163 -14.45 -11.83 -1.33
C LEU A 163 -15.48 -12.03 -2.45
N ALA A 164 -15.58 -13.24 -3.00
CA ALA A 164 -16.57 -13.57 -4.02
C ALA A 164 -18.01 -13.46 -3.49
N SER A 165 -18.25 -13.82 -2.22
CA SER A 165 -19.57 -13.61 -1.60
C SER A 165 -19.87 -12.14 -1.37
N ALA A 166 -18.92 -11.39 -0.80
CA ALA A 166 -19.05 -9.96 -0.58
C ALA A 166 -19.32 -9.20 -1.89
N LEU A 167 -18.66 -9.60 -2.98
CA LEU A 167 -18.89 -9.02 -4.30
C LEU A 167 -20.29 -9.33 -4.83
N ARG A 168 -20.79 -10.56 -4.67
CA ARG A 168 -22.16 -10.92 -5.03
C ARG A 168 -23.19 -10.11 -4.23
N GLU A 169 -22.98 -9.96 -2.93
CA GLU A 169 -23.84 -9.18 -2.04
C GLU A 169 -23.82 -7.69 -2.40
N ALA A 170 -22.64 -7.12 -2.66
CA ALA A 170 -22.51 -5.72 -3.11
C ALA A 170 -23.22 -5.49 -4.44
N ASN A 171 -23.11 -6.42 -5.39
CA ASN A 171 -23.83 -6.35 -6.67
C ASN A 171 -25.35 -6.44 -6.49
N ALA A 172 -25.84 -7.32 -5.61
CA ALA A 172 -27.26 -7.43 -5.29
C ALA A 172 -27.79 -6.15 -4.61
N ALA A 173 -27.05 -5.58 -3.66
CA ALA A 173 -27.37 -4.31 -3.03
C ALA A 173 -27.42 -3.18 -4.06
N ALA A 174 -26.43 -3.08 -4.96
CA ALA A 174 -26.42 -2.08 -6.01
C ALA A 174 -27.64 -2.17 -6.94
N ALA A 175 -28.10 -3.40 -7.26
CA ALA A 175 -29.32 -3.60 -8.03
C ALA A 175 -30.57 -3.12 -7.27
N GLN A 176 -30.68 -3.43 -5.97
CA GLN A 176 -31.79 -2.96 -5.12
C GLN A 176 -31.83 -1.43 -5.02
N TRP A 177 -30.68 -0.78 -4.84
CA TRP A 177 -30.60 0.70 -4.79
C TRP A 177 -31.03 1.34 -6.11
N ARG A 178 -30.66 0.76 -7.25
CA ARG A 178 -31.13 1.24 -8.56
C ARG A 178 -32.63 1.11 -8.70
N GLN A 179 -33.21 -0.02 -8.31
CA GLN A 179 -34.66 -0.23 -8.32
C GLN A 179 -35.38 0.78 -7.42
N GLN A 180 -34.85 1.04 -6.23
CA GLN A 180 -35.42 2.03 -5.30
C GLN A 180 -35.38 3.45 -5.89
N LEU A 181 -34.28 3.81 -6.57
CA LEU A 181 -34.15 5.10 -7.23
C LEU A 181 -35.19 5.27 -8.35
N GLU A 182 -35.42 4.22 -9.15
CA GLU A 182 -36.46 4.23 -10.18
C GLU A 182 -37.86 4.38 -9.59
N ALA A 183 -38.16 3.66 -8.50
CA ALA A 183 -39.44 3.77 -7.80
C ALA A 183 -39.68 5.19 -7.26
N GLN A 184 -38.66 5.80 -6.63
CA GLN A 184 -38.74 7.17 -6.13
C GLN A 184 -38.89 8.21 -7.25
N ARG A 185 -38.23 7.99 -8.39
CA ARG A 185 -38.42 8.84 -9.59
C ARG A 185 -39.85 8.76 -10.11
N ALA A 186 -40.41 7.55 -10.23
CA ALA A 186 -41.79 7.36 -10.68
C ALA A 186 -42.80 8.02 -9.72
N GLU A 187 -42.58 7.94 -8.41
CA GLU A 187 -43.41 8.61 -7.41
C GLU A 187 -43.33 10.14 -7.53
N ALA A 188 -42.13 10.70 -7.73
CA ALA A 188 -41.94 12.12 -7.95
C ALA A 188 -42.65 12.62 -9.23
N GLU A 189 -42.59 11.86 -10.31
CA GLU A 189 -43.34 12.17 -11.55
C GLU A 189 -44.85 12.14 -11.33
N ARG A 190 -45.36 11.14 -10.60
CA ARG A 190 -46.79 11.06 -10.25
C ARG A 190 -47.25 12.27 -9.45
N LEU A 191 -46.47 12.70 -8.46
CA LEU A 191 -46.79 13.89 -7.66
C LEU A 191 -46.77 15.16 -8.52
N ARG A 192 -45.79 15.31 -9.42
CA ARG A 192 -45.75 16.45 -10.36
C ARG A 192 -46.98 16.50 -11.26
N GLN A 193 -47.43 15.37 -11.79
CA GLN A 193 -48.65 15.30 -12.58
C GLN A 193 -49.87 15.71 -11.75
N ARG A 194 -49.96 15.25 -10.50
CA ARG A 194 -51.08 15.63 -9.62
C ARG A 194 -51.10 17.12 -9.29
N VAL A 195 -49.93 17.73 -9.07
CA VAL A 195 -49.82 19.18 -8.88
C VAL A 195 -50.29 19.92 -10.13
N ALA A 196 -49.85 19.53 -11.31
CA ALA A 196 -50.27 20.14 -12.57
C ALA A 196 -51.80 20.02 -12.81
N GLU A 197 -52.41 18.88 -12.47
CA GLU A 197 -53.87 18.69 -12.52
C GLU A 197 -54.61 19.64 -11.57
N LEU A 198 -54.11 19.81 -10.34
CA LEU A 198 -54.72 20.70 -9.34
C LEU A 198 -54.57 22.18 -9.74
N GLU A 199 -53.42 22.57 -10.29
CA GLU A 199 -53.20 23.91 -10.84
C GLU A 199 -54.15 24.22 -12.01
N ALA A 200 -54.37 23.25 -12.90
CA ALA A 200 -55.32 23.39 -14.00
C ALA A 200 -56.78 23.49 -13.53
N GLN A 201 -57.15 22.77 -12.47
CA GLN A 201 -58.48 22.88 -11.84
C GLN A 201 -58.68 24.25 -11.18
N ALA A 202 -57.67 24.75 -10.47
CA ALA A 202 -57.72 26.08 -9.85
C ALA A 202 -57.80 27.21 -10.89
N ALA A 203 -57.15 27.05 -12.05
CA ALA A 203 -57.24 27.99 -13.15
C ALA A 203 -58.60 27.99 -13.88
N ALA A 204 -59.41 26.94 -13.72
CA ALA A 204 -60.71 26.78 -14.38
C ALA A 204 -61.90 27.29 -13.56
N GLU A 205 -61.70 27.71 -12.31
CA GLU A 205 -62.75 28.21 -11.41
C GLU A 205 -62.96 29.73 -11.58
N PRO A 206 -64.15 30.22 -11.99
CA PRO A 206 -64.40 31.66 -12.18
C PRO A 206 -64.66 32.40 -10.86
N PRO A 207 -64.40 33.73 -10.77
CA PRO A 207 -64.56 34.48 -9.53
C PRO A 207 -66.05 34.76 -9.25
N SER A 208 -66.61 34.14 -8.20
CA SER A 208 -67.93 34.50 -7.68
C SER A 208 -67.84 35.82 -6.89
N VAL A 209 -68.33 36.90 -7.51
CA VAL A 209 -68.47 38.23 -6.89
C VAL A 209 -69.90 38.37 -6.35
N SER A 210 -70.18 37.78 -5.19
CA SER A 210 -71.45 38.02 -4.48
C SER A 210 -71.31 37.54 -3.04
N GLU A 211 -70.73 38.41 -2.21
CA GLU A 211 -70.77 38.46 -0.74
C GLU A 211 -69.54 39.26 -0.33
N LYS A 212 -69.65 40.58 -0.11
CA LYS A 212 -68.51 41.40 0.35
C LYS A 212 -68.74 42.11 1.68
N GLU A 213 -69.93 41.98 2.29
CA GLU A 213 -70.19 42.57 3.61
C GLU A 213 -70.08 41.53 4.76
N GLY A 214 -70.39 40.25 4.52
CA GLY A 214 -70.14 39.14 5.45
C GLY A 214 -68.68 38.70 5.57
N PRO A 215 -67.89 38.58 4.48
CA PRO A 215 -66.51 38.14 4.60
C PRO A 215 -65.60 39.22 5.16
N GLY A 216 -65.96 40.51 5.16
CA GLY A 216 -65.16 41.54 5.83
C GLY A 216 -65.01 41.25 7.33
N GLN A 217 -66.13 40.94 8.00
CA GLN A 217 -66.12 40.60 9.43
C GLN A 217 -65.45 39.23 9.70
N SER A 218 -65.68 38.24 8.83
CA SER A 218 -65.04 36.92 8.96
C SER A 218 -63.54 36.96 8.67
N LEU A 219 -63.10 37.82 7.74
CA LEU A 219 -61.71 38.03 7.37
C LEU A 219 -60.99 38.84 8.45
N GLU A 220 -61.66 39.83 9.05
CA GLU A 220 -61.16 40.57 10.21
C GLU A 220 -61.06 39.67 11.46
N GLN A 221 -62.01 38.74 11.67
CA GLN A 221 -61.91 37.71 12.71
C GLN A 221 -60.80 36.69 12.45
N LEU A 222 -60.63 36.26 11.19
CA LEU A 222 -59.53 35.36 10.80
C LEU A 222 -58.18 36.06 10.90
N GLU A 223 -58.09 37.35 10.58
CA GLU A 223 -56.88 38.16 10.69
C GLU A 223 -56.49 38.39 12.15
N ALA A 224 -57.48 38.65 13.03
CA ALA A 224 -57.27 38.70 14.47
C ALA A 224 -56.85 37.33 15.05
N LEU A 225 -57.44 36.23 14.56
CA LEU A 225 -57.07 34.88 14.98
C LEU A 225 -55.66 34.50 14.48
N VAL A 226 -55.30 34.89 13.26
CA VAL A 226 -53.95 34.73 12.70
C VAL A 226 -52.96 35.54 13.50
N GLN A 227 -53.23 36.81 13.82
CA GLN A 227 -52.36 37.62 14.69
C GLN A 227 -52.19 36.99 16.08
N THR A 228 -53.27 36.46 16.67
CA THR A 228 -53.20 35.80 17.99
C THR A 228 -52.37 34.52 17.91
N LYS A 229 -52.58 33.70 16.87
CA LYS A 229 -51.78 32.50 16.62
C LYS A 229 -50.33 32.84 16.28
N ASP A 230 -50.06 33.94 15.59
CA ASP A 230 -48.71 34.40 15.29
C ASP A 230 -48.00 34.88 16.55
N GLN A 231 -48.70 35.60 17.43
CA GLN A 231 -48.21 35.95 18.76
C GLN A 231 -47.94 34.69 19.59
N GLU A 232 -48.85 33.69 19.56
CA GLU A 232 -48.66 32.41 20.25
C GLU A 232 -47.47 31.63 19.69
N ILE A 233 -47.30 31.58 18.36
CA ILE A 233 -46.14 30.97 17.68
C ILE A 233 -44.85 31.71 18.03
N GLN A 234 -44.87 33.04 18.10
CA GLN A 234 -43.71 33.85 18.47
C GLN A 234 -43.34 33.64 19.94
N THR A 235 -44.35 33.51 20.81
CA THR A 235 -44.17 33.22 22.24
C THR A 235 -43.65 31.79 22.42
N LEU A 236 -44.23 30.79 21.75
CA LEU A 236 -43.77 29.41 21.74
C LEU A 236 -42.36 29.29 21.14
N LYS A 237 -42.03 30.01 20.08
CA LYS A 237 -40.66 30.10 19.54
C LYS A 237 -39.69 30.73 20.52
N SER A 238 -40.07 31.77 21.25
CA SER A 238 -39.22 32.35 22.30
C SER A 238 -39.04 31.41 23.52
N GLN A 239 -40.02 30.54 23.78
CA GLN A 239 -39.97 29.54 24.85
C GLN A 239 -39.26 28.24 24.42
N THR A 240 -39.28 27.90 23.13
CA THR A 240 -38.71 26.66 22.56
C THR A 240 -37.32 26.89 21.96
N GLY A 241 -37.07 28.08 21.40
CA GLY A 241 -35.82 28.53 20.79
C GLY A 241 -34.75 28.96 21.78
N GLY A 242 -34.75 28.34 22.96
CA GLY A 242 -33.67 28.44 23.92
C GLY A 242 -32.44 27.61 23.52
N PRO A 243 -31.51 27.32 24.46
CA PRO A 243 -30.19 26.72 24.22
C PRO A 243 -30.15 25.51 23.28
N ARG A 244 -31.26 24.79 23.14
CA ARG A 244 -31.41 23.60 22.29
C ARG A 244 -31.33 23.90 20.79
N GLU A 245 -31.89 25.01 20.29
CA GLU A 245 -31.74 25.41 18.88
C GLU A 245 -30.32 25.91 18.57
N ALA A 246 -29.69 26.63 19.51
CA ALA A 246 -28.30 27.08 19.35
C ALA A 246 -27.30 25.90 19.33
N VAL A 247 -27.57 24.85 20.12
CA VAL A 247 -26.78 23.61 20.10
C VAL A 247 -27.00 22.83 18.79
N ASP A 248 -28.24 22.69 18.31
CA ASP A 248 -28.53 22.04 17.02
C ASP A 248 -27.92 22.79 15.82
N VAL A 249 -27.87 24.13 15.86
CA VAL A 249 -27.21 24.95 14.83
C VAL A 249 -25.70 24.77 14.90
N SER A 250 -25.09 24.78 16.10
CA SER A 250 -23.66 24.55 16.27
C SER A 250 -23.24 23.15 15.81
N GLU A 251 -24.03 22.12 16.09
CA GLU A 251 -23.77 20.74 15.64
C GLU A 251 -23.94 20.61 14.11
N ARG A 252 -24.91 21.31 13.52
CA ARG A 252 -25.04 21.40 12.06
C ARG A 252 -23.85 22.11 11.41
N GLU A 253 -23.37 23.20 11.98
CA GLU A 253 -22.19 23.90 11.47
C GLU A 253 -20.93 23.04 11.57
N GLU A 254 -20.74 22.31 12.67
CA GLU A 254 -19.60 21.41 12.85
C GLU A 254 -19.64 20.22 11.87
N THR A 255 -20.82 19.62 11.68
CA THR A 255 -20.98 18.53 10.70
C THR A 255 -20.79 19.03 9.27
N GLN A 256 -21.27 20.23 8.94
CA GLN A 256 -21.09 20.85 7.63
C GLN A 256 -19.63 21.19 7.35
N GLN A 257 -18.90 21.72 8.34
CA GLN A 257 -17.46 21.96 8.23
C GLN A 257 -16.69 20.66 8.01
N LYS A 258 -17.05 19.60 8.75
CA LYS A 258 -16.41 18.29 8.62
C LYS A 258 -16.65 17.63 7.26
N VAL A 259 -17.84 17.83 6.67
CA VAL A 259 -18.13 17.40 5.30
C VAL A 259 -17.24 18.17 4.31
N GLN A 260 -17.11 19.48 4.46
CA GLN A 260 -16.28 20.30 3.58
C GLN A 260 -14.78 19.92 3.65
N ASP A 261 -14.27 19.64 4.85
CA ASP A 261 -12.89 19.18 5.05
C ASP A 261 -12.68 17.79 4.42
N LEU A 262 -13.67 16.91 4.49
CA LEU A 262 -13.61 15.60 3.84
C LEU A 262 -13.69 15.72 2.31
N GLU A 263 -14.51 16.61 1.76
CA GLU A 263 -14.60 16.87 0.32
C GLU A 263 -13.28 17.42 -0.24
N THR A 264 -12.67 18.39 0.43
CA THR A 264 -11.35 18.92 0.02
C THR A 264 -10.27 17.85 0.09
N ARG A 265 -10.28 17.01 1.12
CA ARG A 265 -9.32 15.90 1.23
C ARG A 265 -9.55 14.82 0.18
N ASN A 266 -10.81 14.56 -0.19
CA ASN A 266 -11.15 13.60 -1.21
C ASN A 266 -10.68 14.08 -2.60
N THR A 267 -10.91 15.35 -2.94
CA THR A 267 -10.43 15.92 -4.21
C THR A 267 -8.90 15.92 -4.32
N GLU A 268 -8.18 16.18 -3.22
CA GLU A 268 -6.72 16.06 -3.16
C GLU A 268 -6.24 14.63 -3.38
N LEU A 269 -6.88 13.65 -2.73
CA LEU A 269 -6.56 12.23 -2.91
C LEU A 269 -6.83 11.76 -4.34
N GLU A 270 -7.92 12.20 -4.96
CA GLU A 270 -8.20 11.93 -6.38
C GLU A 270 -7.13 12.52 -7.30
N HIS A 271 -6.67 13.74 -7.01
CA HIS A 271 -5.60 14.37 -7.80
C HIS A 271 -4.28 13.59 -7.68
N GLN A 272 -3.92 13.19 -6.46
CA GLN A 272 -2.72 12.38 -6.20
C GLN A 272 -2.81 11.01 -6.87
N LEU A 273 -3.98 10.37 -6.86
CA LEU A 273 -4.20 9.09 -7.53
C LEU A 273 -4.02 9.23 -9.05
N ARG A 274 -4.63 10.24 -9.68
CA ARG A 274 -4.44 10.52 -11.12
C ARG A 274 -2.99 10.85 -11.48
N ALA A 275 -2.26 11.53 -10.59
CA ALA A 275 -0.84 11.80 -10.79
C ALA A 275 -0.01 10.50 -10.74
N MET A 276 -0.32 9.61 -9.79
CA MET A 276 0.37 8.34 -9.65
C MET A 276 0.06 7.37 -10.79
N GLU A 277 -1.18 7.33 -11.26
CA GLU A 277 -1.56 6.55 -12.44
C GLU A 277 -0.78 6.98 -13.69
N ARG A 278 -0.65 8.30 -13.94
CA ARG A 278 0.14 8.82 -15.06
C ARG A 278 1.61 8.42 -14.95
N SER A 279 2.21 8.59 -13.77
CA SER A 279 3.62 8.21 -13.55
C SER A 279 3.85 6.71 -13.73
N LEU A 280 2.90 5.87 -13.30
CA LEU A 280 2.95 4.43 -13.50
C LEU A 280 2.91 4.06 -14.99
N GLU A 281 2.06 4.73 -15.76
CA GLU A 281 1.92 4.49 -17.20
C GLU A 281 3.18 4.92 -17.96
N GLU A 282 3.78 6.05 -17.60
CA GLU A 282 5.06 6.51 -18.14
C GLU A 282 6.19 5.50 -17.83
N ALA A 283 6.26 5.00 -16.59
CA ALA A 283 7.25 4.00 -16.19
C ALA A 283 7.08 2.66 -16.94
N ARG A 284 5.83 2.25 -17.22
CA ARG A 284 5.54 1.08 -18.05
C ARG A 284 6.00 1.29 -19.49
N ALA A 285 5.67 2.44 -20.09
CA ALA A 285 6.10 2.77 -21.44
C ALA A 285 7.63 2.78 -21.55
N GLU A 286 8.33 3.33 -20.55
CA GLU A 286 9.79 3.34 -20.52
C GLU A 286 10.39 1.94 -20.41
N ARG A 287 9.79 1.08 -19.57
CA ARG A 287 10.19 -0.33 -19.47
C ARG A 287 10.03 -1.07 -20.80
N GLU A 288 8.95 -0.83 -21.53
CA GLU A 288 8.73 -1.43 -22.84
C GLU A 288 9.74 -0.93 -23.88
N ARG A 289 10.08 0.37 -23.87
CA ARG A 289 11.16 0.91 -24.72
C ARG A 289 12.50 0.25 -24.44
N ALA A 290 12.89 0.15 -23.16
CA ALA A 290 14.12 -0.50 -22.75
C ALA A 290 14.17 -1.98 -23.14
N ARG A 291 13.04 -2.71 -23.00
CA ARG A 291 12.92 -4.09 -23.47
C ARG A 291 13.14 -4.21 -24.99
N ALA A 292 12.54 -3.31 -25.76
CA ALA A 292 12.71 -3.28 -27.21
C ALA A 292 14.17 -2.98 -27.60
N GLU A 293 14.86 -2.10 -26.88
CA GLU A 293 16.29 -1.83 -27.09
C GLU A 293 17.18 -3.04 -26.81
N VAL A 294 16.95 -3.73 -25.69
CA VAL A 294 17.67 -4.97 -25.37
C VAL A 294 17.41 -6.03 -26.44
N GLY A 295 16.17 -6.16 -26.92
CA GLY A 295 15.83 -7.06 -28.03
C GLY A 295 16.60 -6.75 -29.31
N ARG A 296 16.73 -5.47 -29.67
CA ARG A 296 17.54 -5.04 -30.83
C ARG A 296 19.03 -5.34 -30.64
N ALA A 297 19.56 -5.10 -29.45
CA ALA A 297 20.96 -5.37 -29.13
C ALA A 297 21.28 -6.88 -29.20
N ALA A 298 20.37 -7.74 -28.71
CA ALA A 298 20.51 -9.19 -28.80
C ALA A 298 20.55 -9.65 -30.27
N GLN A 299 19.62 -9.18 -31.10
CA GLN A 299 19.61 -9.49 -32.54
C GLN A 299 20.93 -9.08 -33.22
N LEU A 300 21.47 -7.91 -32.88
CA LEU A 300 22.76 -7.46 -33.43
C LEU A 300 23.91 -8.38 -32.99
N LEU A 301 23.93 -8.80 -31.72
CA LEU A 301 24.95 -9.73 -31.22
C LEU A 301 24.87 -11.09 -31.92
N ASP A 302 23.66 -11.61 -32.18
CA ASP A 302 23.48 -12.87 -32.90
C ASP A 302 24.09 -12.79 -34.31
N VAL A 303 23.87 -11.67 -35.03
CA VAL A 303 24.49 -11.43 -36.34
C VAL A 303 26.01 -11.39 -36.23
N ARG A 304 26.57 -10.68 -35.24
CA ARG A 304 28.03 -10.61 -35.06
C ARG A 304 28.66 -11.95 -34.67
N LEU A 305 27.98 -12.75 -33.85
CA LEU A 305 28.43 -14.10 -33.50
C LEU A 305 28.45 -15.02 -34.71
N PHE A 306 27.45 -14.88 -35.59
CA PHE A 306 27.42 -15.60 -36.86
C PHE A 306 28.61 -15.22 -37.75
N GLU A 307 28.83 -13.92 -38.00
CA GLU A 307 29.98 -13.42 -38.79
C GLU A 307 31.33 -13.89 -38.22
N LEU A 308 31.52 -13.83 -36.89
CA LEU A 308 32.73 -14.32 -36.24
C LEU A 308 32.93 -15.83 -36.40
N SER A 309 31.83 -16.60 -36.40
CA SER A 309 31.88 -18.04 -36.61
C SER A 309 32.30 -18.37 -38.04
N GLU A 310 31.76 -17.66 -39.04
CA GLU A 310 32.18 -17.79 -40.44
C GLU A 310 33.65 -17.44 -40.63
N LEU A 311 34.12 -16.34 -40.02
CA LEU A 311 35.54 -15.96 -40.07
C LEU A 311 36.44 -17.02 -39.43
N ARG A 312 36.04 -17.59 -38.28
CA ARG A 312 36.80 -18.66 -37.61
C ARG A 312 36.90 -19.89 -38.49
N GLU A 313 35.81 -20.28 -39.14
CA GLU A 313 35.81 -21.43 -40.05
C GLU A 313 36.67 -21.16 -41.30
N GLY A 314 36.60 -19.96 -41.87
CA GLY A 314 37.45 -19.54 -42.99
C GLY A 314 38.94 -19.61 -42.63
N LEU A 315 39.33 -19.13 -41.46
CA LEU A 315 40.71 -19.22 -40.96
C LEU A 315 41.16 -20.66 -40.72
N ALA A 316 40.29 -21.52 -40.17
CA ALA A 316 40.60 -22.94 -39.97
C ALA A 316 40.89 -23.66 -41.30
N ARG A 317 40.06 -23.40 -42.33
CA ARG A 317 40.28 -23.95 -43.68
C ARG A 317 41.60 -23.49 -44.31
N LEU A 318 42.00 -22.23 -44.10
CA LEU A 318 43.30 -21.72 -44.56
C LEU A 318 44.47 -22.38 -43.83
N ALA A 319 44.33 -22.67 -42.54
CA ALA A 319 45.35 -23.36 -41.75
C ALA A 319 45.52 -24.82 -42.15
N GLU A 320 44.43 -25.53 -42.50
CA GLU A 320 44.48 -26.91 -43.02
C GLU A 320 45.06 -27.00 -44.44
N GLY A 321 45.04 -25.90 -45.20
CA GLY A 321 45.60 -25.81 -46.56
C GLY A 321 47.08 -25.39 -46.63
N MET A 322 47.77 -25.19 -45.50
CA MET A 322 49.22 -24.93 -45.50
C MET A 322 49.99 -26.27 -45.59
N PRO A 323 50.87 -26.45 -46.59
CA PRO A 323 51.55 -27.72 -46.89
C PRO A 323 52.61 -28.13 -45.87
#